data_AF-A0A966WQ19-F1
#
_entry.id   AF-A0A966WQ19-F1
#
_cell.length_a   1.000
_cell.length_b   1.000
_cell.length_c   1.000
_cell.angle_alpha   90.00
_cell.angle_beta   90.00
_cell.angle_gamma   90.00
#
_symmetry.space_group_name_H-M   'P 1'
#
loop_
_entity.id
_entity.type
_entity.pdbx_description
1 polymer ?
#
loop_
_entity_poly.entity_id
_entity_poly.type
_entity_poly.pdbx_seq_one_letter_code
_entity_poly.pdbx_strand_id
1 'polypeptide(L)'
;MIDGPAGDIQPPAGDRPAATRPRIGLRQAFGFSGMAAPAADGAASPNAVTARAVLSGATRALLGRDATSLELILVERAMAAEALPLGLLTERVIADLLALPEAAARFNPQMALPPGRLDEDTVFAAIANGVFQALLGRQAGDDGLRIFRESMFQDYLETDLAAFICRFVMMVVGSPEWRQRLLAEQQRAIRLEFLPKRGVEMISHLSLGASGYTAGMLRRFGLRRWGGPFDWLSASPAVIREIIADDFASFLDPASWQPIIAADRPDGRFFQCRHTGYEGRHQLPCILHAADMTQPGGQAYMTRCVTRFRQSLQSLASKILLQVVPEGDDPAREFRATADVLEGYGRSFQFVMVSLLPEHGAGPFPEIEPALAHGRHRLLRARLLAPINGIDPGDMLDEMILLRAALAAPSLGG
;
A
#
# COMPACT_ATOMS: atom_id res chain seq x y z
N MET A 1 52.82 -5.77 65.61
CA MET A 1 52.11 -5.51 64.34
C MET A 1 51.03 -4.50 64.68
N ILE A 2 51.14 -3.32 64.06
CA ILE A 2 50.75 -2.03 64.64
C ILE A 2 49.35 -1.60 64.16
N ASP A 3 48.55 -1.12 65.11
CA ASP A 3 47.28 -0.41 64.94
C ASP A 3 47.49 1.13 64.79
N GLY A 4 46.66 1.74 63.91
CA GLY A 4 46.23 3.16 63.89
C GLY A 4 47.22 4.25 63.39
N PRO A 5 46.78 5.53 63.23
CA PRO A 5 45.55 6.06 62.61
C PRO A 5 45.79 7.31 61.68
N ALA A 6 44.70 7.82 61.08
CA ALA A 6 44.39 9.22 60.66
C ALA A 6 45.37 10.07 59.81
N GLY A 7 44.80 10.73 58.78
CA GLY A 7 45.40 11.88 58.09
C GLY A 7 44.41 12.60 57.16
N ASP A 8 43.86 13.73 57.64
CA ASP A 8 43.14 14.74 56.86
C ASP A 8 44.08 15.43 55.85
N ILE A 9 43.67 15.55 54.58
CA ILE A 9 44.13 16.61 53.66
C ILE A 9 42.97 17.04 52.74
N GLN A 10 42.44 18.25 52.95
CA GLN A 10 41.71 19.06 51.97
C GLN A 10 42.72 19.65 50.95
N PRO A 11 42.42 19.80 49.65
CA PRO A 11 41.92 21.10 49.12
C PRO A 11 41.13 20.97 47.77
N PRO A 12 40.95 22.03 46.96
CA PRO A 12 40.17 23.26 47.20
C PRO A 12 39.02 23.43 46.17
N ALA A 13 38.10 24.35 46.49
CA ALA A 13 37.08 24.85 45.58
C ALA A 13 37.70 25.62 44.40
N GLY A 14 37.15 25.44 43.21
CA GLY A 14 37.51 26.19 42.01
C GLY A 14 36.57 25.89 40.84
N ASP A 15 35.54 26.72 40.69
CA ASP A 15 34.65 26.77 39.53
C ASP A 15 35.43 26.98 38.22
N ARG A 16 35.13 26.14 37.22
CA ARG A 16 35.32 26.47 35.80
C ARG A 16 34.08 26.02 35.02
N PRO A 17 33.47 26.90 34.20
CA PRO A 17 32.32 26.51 33.38
C PRO A 17 32.76 25.57 32.24
N ALA A 18 31.94 24.55 31.99
CA ALA A 18 32.09 23.63 30.88
C ALA A 18 32.03 24.38 29.54
N ALA A 19 33.10 24.26 28.75
CA ALA A 19 33.20 24.82 27.42
C ALA A 19 32.10 24.25 26.49
N THR A 20 31.29 25.15 25.93
CA THR A 20 30.35 24.86 24.85
C THR A 20 31.11 24.51 23.58
N ARG A 21 30.94 23.27 23.09
CA ARG A 21 31.40 22.89 21.75
C ARG A 21 30.57 23.62 20.68
N PRO A 22 31.17 24.13 19.59
CA PRO A 22 30.42 24.80 18.54
C PRO A 22 29.64 23.78 17.69
N ARG A 23 28.39 24.12 17.34
CA ARG A 23 27.50 23.34 16.48
C ARG A 23 27.79 23.64 15.01
N ILE A 24 28.03 22.60 14.21
CA ILE A 24 28.26 22.69 12.76
C ILE A 24 26.92 22.35 12.07
N GLY A 25 26.45 23.23 11.18
CA GLY A 25 25.22 23.00 10.40
C GLY A 25 25.42 22.06 9.22
N LEU A 26 24.34 21.42 8.76
CA LEU A 26 24.28 20.45 7.65
C LEU A 26 25.07 20.86 6.38
N ARG A 27 25.13 22.15 6.03
CA ARG A 27 25.91 22.64 4.88
C ARG A 27 27.43 22.54 5.05
N GLN A 28 27.93 22.59 6.28
CA GLN A 28 29.35 22.48 6.60
C GLN A 28 29.78 21.04 6.89
N ALA A 29 28.86 20.17 7.33
CA ALA A 29 29.14 18.75 7.58
C ALA A 29 29.52 17.96 6.32
N PHE A 30 29.19 18.46 5.12
CA PHE A 30 29.46 17.82 3.82
C PHE A 30 30.64 18.44 3.03
N GLY A 31 31.47 19.28 3.64
CA GLY A 31 32.80 19.62 3.10
C GLY A 31 32.85 20.15 1.66
N PHE A 32 32.05 21.17 1.31
CA PHE A 32 32.14 21.80 -0.02
C PHE A 32 33.24 22.88 -0.05
N SER A 33 34.48 22.46 -0.31
CA SER A 33 35.55 23.32 -0.83
C SER A 33 36.45 22.47 -1.73
N GLY A 34 36.04 22.34 -2.99
CA GLY A 34 36.77 21.58 -4.01
C GLY A 34 35.81 20.89 -4.97
N MET A 35 35.28 21.62 -5.95
CA MET A 35 34.43 21.05 -6.99
C MET A 35 35.25 20.32 -8.05
N ALA A 36 34.94 19.04 -8.28
CA ALA A 36 35.09 18.40 -9.58
C ALA A 36 33.68 18.08 -10.13
N ALA A 37 33.48 18.32 -11.42
CA ALA A 37 32.21 18.13 -12.11
C ALA A 37 31.76 16.65 -12.11
N PRO A 38 30.45 16.36 -12.12
CA PRO A 38 29.97 14.99 -12.12
C PRO A 38 30.24 14.32 -13.47
N ALA A 39 30.71 13.08 -13.42
CA ALA A 39 30.72 12.19 -14.57
C ALA A 39 29.26 11.91 -14.99
N ALA A 40 28.96 12.16 -16.27
CA ALA A 40 27.71 11.77 -16.88
C ALA A 40 27.70 10.25 -17.12
N ASP A 41 26.52 9.67 -16.96
CA ASP A 41 26.16 8.27 -17.23
C ASP A 41 26.65 7.22 -16.23
N GLY A 42 25.75 6.83 -15.32
CA GLY A 42 25.89 5.65 -14.49
C GLY A 42 24.54 5.27 -13.89
N ALA A 43 24.05 4.06 -14.20
CA ALA A 43 22.89 3.48 -13.53
C ALA A 43 23.05 3.61 -12.01
N ALA A 44 22.00 4.08 -11.32
CA ALA A 44 22.06 4.29 -9.88
C ALA A 44 22.46 2.98 -9.19
N SER A 45 23.53 3.01 -8.41
CA SER A 45 23.96 1.87 -7.59
C SER A 45 22.77 1.37 -6.74
N PRO A 46 22.60 0.05 -6.50
CA PRO A 46 21.56 -0.49 -5.62
C PRO A 46 21.52 0.19 -4.23
N ASN A 47 22.70 0.64 -3.77
CA ASN A 47 22.84 1.38 -2.53
C ASN A 47 22.25 2.79 -2.61
N ALA A 48 22.33 3.46 -3.76
CA ALA A 48 21.75 4.78 -3.98
C ALA A 48 20.20 4.72 -3.98
N VAL A 49 19.63 3.69 -4.61
CA VAL A 49 18.18 3.44 -4.58
C VAL A 49 17.69 3.18 -3.16
N THR A 50 18.42 2.37 -2.40
CA THR A 50 18.07 2.04 -1.01
C THR A 50 18.19 3.27 -0.10
N ALA A 51 19.24 4.06 -0.27
CA ALA A 51 19.44 5.32 0.45
C ALA A 51 18.33 6.34 0.18
N ARG A 52 17.90 6.47 -1.08
CA ARG A 52 16.77 7.31 -1.49
C ARG A 52 15.47 6.87 -0.82
N ALA A 53 15.24 5.56 -0.73
CA ALA A 53 14.07 5.01 -0.05
C ALA A 53 14.11 5.23 1.47
N VAL A 54 15.27 5.04 2.11
CA VAL A 54 15.49 5.33 3.53
C VAL A 54 15.23 6.81 3.83
N LEU A 55 15.81 7.73 3.05
CA LEU A 55 15.60 9.16 3.23
C LEU A 55 14.13 9.55 3.02
N SER A 56 13.50 9.06 1.95
CA SER A 56 12.07 9.34 1.68
C SER A 56 11.19 8.86 2.82
N GLY A 57 11.41 7.62 3.30
CA GLY A 57 10.67 7.03 4.40
C GLY A 57 10.89 7.80 5.71
N ALA A 58 12.16 8.09 6.06
CA ALA A 58 12.51 8.80 7.28
C ALA A 58 12.02 10.26 7.27
N THR A 59 12.11 10.97 6.13
CA THR A 59 11.59 12.35 6.01
C THR A 59 10.08 12.37 6.21
N ARG A 60 9.36 11.45 5.56
CA ARG A 60 7.91 11.33 5.74
C ARG A 60 7.55 10.94 7.18
N ALA A 61 8.37 10.10 7.83
CA ALA A 61 8.19 9.73 9.24
C ALA A 61 8.35 10.90 10.18
N LEU A 62 9.48 11.56 10.04
CA LEU A 62 9.95 12.49 11.04
C LEU A 62 9.37 13.88 10.82
N LEU A 63 9.12 14.27 9.57
CA LEU A 63 8.68 15.61 9.20
C LEU A 63 7.24 15.64 8.67
N GLY A 64 6.67 14.50 8.29
CA GLY A 64 5.33 14.44 7.69
C GLY A 64 5.21 15.04 6.29
N ARG A 65 6.34 15.26 5.63
CA ARG A 65 6.42 15.73 4.24
C ARG A 65 7.27 14.79 3.41
N ASP A 66 7.15 14.91 2.11
CA ASP A 66 8.02 14.18 1.20
C ASP A 66 9.44 14.78 1.20
N ALA A 67 10.42 13.90 0.97
CA ALA A 67 11.79 14.33 0.74
C ALA A 67 11.85 15.16 -0.55
N THR A 68 12.48 16.31 -0.47
CA THR A 68 12.71 17.19 -1.61
C THR A 68 13.69 16.55 -2.58
N SER A 69 13.62 16.94 -3.85
CA SER A 69 14.57 16.48 -4.87
C SER A 69 16.02 16.76 -4.48
N LEU A 70 16.28 17.88 -3.78
CA LEU A 70 17.62 18.23 -3.32
C LEU A 70 18.11 17.29 -2.21
N GLU A 71 17.28 16.97 -1.21
CA GLU A 71 17.62 16.01 -0.15
C GLU A 71 17.98 14.64 -0.75
N LEU A 72 17.18 14.17 -1.72
CA LEU A 72 17.41 12.89 -2.39
C LEU A 72 18.72 12.87 -3.19
N ILE A 73 19.00 13.94 -3.95
CA ILE A 73 20.25 14.07 -4.71
C ILE A 73 21.47 14.11 -3.79
N LEU A 74 21.38 14.78 -2.63
CA LEU A 74 22.48 14.87 -1.68
C LEU A 74 22.82 13.52 -1.05
N VAL A 75 21.81 12.74 -0.68
CA VAL A 75 22.00 11.39 -0.13
C VAL A 75 22.55 10.42 -1.18
N GLU A 76 22.08 10.49 -2.42
CA GLU A 76 22.63 9.70 -3.53
C GLU A 76 24.10 10.03 -3.78
N ARG A 77 24.47 11.31 -3.74
CA ARG A 77 25.85 11.77 -3.89
C ARG A 77 26.74 11.34 -2.72
N ALA A 78 26.26 11.42 -1.49
CA ALA A 78 26.99 10.95 -0.32
C ALA A 78 27.29 9.44 -0.41
N MET A 79 26.33 8.65 -0.90
CA MET A 79 26.52 7.22 -1.13
C MET A 79 27.50 6.91 -2.26
N ALA A 80 27.50 7.72 -3.31
CA ALA A 80 28.47 7.59 -4.39
C ALA A 80 29.89 7.99 -3.97
N ALA A 81 30.02 8.94 -3.03
CA ALA A 81 31.29 9.52 -2.63
C ALA A 81 32.01 8.74 -1.50
N GLU A 82 31.28 8.17 -0.53
CA GLU A 82 31.90 7.68 0.73
C GLU A 82 31.87 6.17 0.94
N ALA A 83 31.31 5.36 0.04
CA ALA A 83 31.13 3.91 0.26
C ALA A 83 30.61 3.56 1.68
N LEU A 84 29.80 4.46 2.25
CA LEU A 84 29.26 4.30 3.60
C LEU A 84 28.38 3.04 3.64
N PRO A 85 28.60 2.12 4.58
CA PRO A 85 27.67 1.03 4.85
C PRO A 85 26.27 1.59 5.07
N LEU A 86 25.26 0.95 4.48
CA LEU A 86 23.87 1.41 4.53
C LEU A 86 23.36 1.67 5.96
N GLY A 87 23.84 0.91 6.94
CA GLY A 87 23.52 1.12 8.35
C GLY A 87 23.97 2.49 8.87
N LEU A 88 25.21 2.88 8.61
CA LEU A 88 25.76 4.17 9.03
C LEU A 88 25.11 5.35 8.31
N LEU A 89 24.78 5.19 7.02
CA LEU A 89 24.01 6.20 6.30
C LEU A 89 22.64 6.40 6.94
N THR A 90 21.94 5.30 7.23
CA THR A 90 20.59 5.35 7.78
C THR A 90 20.60 6.04 9.15
N GLU A 91 21.53 5.66 10.03
CA GLU A 91 21.73 6.33 11.32
C GLU A 91 21.98 7.83 11.15
N ARG A 92 22.86 8.22 10.22
CA ARG A 92 23.19 9.62 9.99
C ARG A 92 22.04 10.43 9.43
N VAL A 93 21.30 9.89 8.45
CA VAL A 93 20.11 10.52 7.89
C VAL A 93 19.04 10.71 8.95
N ILE A 94 18.81 9.71 9.81
CA ILE A 94 17.82 9.80 10.88
C ILE A 94 18.27 10.83 11.92
N ALA A 95 19.54 10.81 12.34
CA ALA A 95 20.08 11.78 13.28
C ALA A 95 19.97 13.22 12.75
N ASP A 96 20.30 13.44 11.48
CA ASP A 96 20.21 14.74 10.82
C ASP A 96 18.75 15.22 10.71
N LEU A 97 17.81 14.33 10.39
CA LEU A 97 16.38 14.65 10.33
C LEU A 97 15.81 14.93 11.72
N LEU A 98 16.20 14.18 12.75
CA LEU A 98 15.78 14.41 14.14
C LEU A 98 16.32 15.74 14.70
N ALA A 99 17.46 16.20 14.19
CA ALA A 99 18.01 17.51 14.54
C ALA A 99 17.23 18.68 13.93
N LEU A 100 16.32 18.44 12.98
CA LEU A 100 15.47 19.48 12.42
C LEU A 100 14.40 19.93 13.43
N PRO A 101 14.17 21.24 13.59
CA PRO A 101 13.13 21.76 14.50
C PRO A 101 11.73 21.21 14.20
N GLU A 102 11.46 20.92 12.93
CA GLU A 102 10.21 20.33 12.43
C GLU A 102 9.99 18.90 12.97
N ALA A 103 11.04 18.07 13.02
CA ALA A 103 10.97 16.74 13.61
C ALA A 103 10.77 16.82 15.13
N ALA A 104 11.54 17.68 15.79
CA ALA A 104 11.41 17.91 17.22
C ALA A 104 9.98 18.36 17.59
N ALA A 105 9.34 19.21 16.79
CA ALA A 105 7.96 19.64 17.01
C ALA A 105 6.94 18.49 16.87
N ARG A 106 7.23 17.48 16.04
CA ARG A 106 6.33 16.33 15.79
C ARG A 106 6.43 15.25 16.87
N PHE A 107 7.61 15.06 17.46
CA PHE A 107 7.86 14.10 18.55
C PHE A 107 7.99 14.73 19.92
N ASN A 108 7.71 16.02 20.08
CA ASN A 108 7.58 16.67 21.37
C ASN A 108 6.09 16.80 21.75
N PRO A 109 5.50 15.78 22.38
CA PRO A 109 4.08 15.77 22.68
C PRO A 109 3.67 16.78 23.77
N GLN A 110 4.63 17.49 24.38
CA GLN A 110 4.36 18.54 25.37
C GLN A 110 3.82 19.85 24.79
N MET A 111 3.88 20.06 23.46
CA MET A 111 3.43 21.32 22.85
C MET A 111 2.00 21.31 22.29
N ALA A 112 1.31 20.15 22.25
CA ALA A 112 -0.01 20.04 21.61
C ALA A 112 -1.14 19.54 22.51
N LEU A 113 -0.86 19.19 23.78
CA LEU A 113 -1.84 18.60 24.69
C LEU A 113 -1.85 19.31 26.05
N PRO A 114 -2.97 19.24 26.81
CA PRO A 114 -3.13 19.93 28.09
C PRO A 114 -2.02 19.52 29.07
N PRO A 115 -1.67 20.38 30.04
CA PRO A 115 -0.57 20.12 30.97
C PRO A 115 -0.88 18.88 31.82
N GLY A 116 -0.25 17.76 31.45
CA GLY A 116 -0.27 16.48 32.13
C GLY A 116 0.88 15.64 31.58
N ARG A 117 1.63 14.98 32.46
CA ARG A 117 2.73 14.10 32.06
C ARG A 117 2.10 12.91 31.32
N LEU A 118 2.30 12.82 30.00
CA LEU A 118 1.85 11.65 29.25
C LEU A 118 2.52 10.40 29.81
N ASP A 119 1.76 9.31 29.90
CA ASP A 119 2.33 8.02 30.28
C ASP A 119 3.34 7.54 29.21
N GLU A 120 4.36 6.84 29.67
CA GLU A 120 5.47 6.38 28.83
C GLU A 120 5.00 5.42 27.73
N ASP A 121 3.90 4.71 27.99
CA ASP A 121 3.26 3.78 27.05
C ASP A 121 2.65 4.50 25.85
N THR A 122 1.99 5.62 26.08
CA THR A 122 1.35 6.45 25.04
C THR A 122 2.43 7.05 24.15
N VAL A 123 3.55 7.50 24.75
CA VAL A 123 4.69 8.03 23.99
C VAL A 123 5.33 6.93 23.15
N PHE A 124 5.59 5.75 23.73
CA PHE A 124 6.12 4.61 22.99
C PHE A 124 5.20 4.20 21.83
N ALA A 125 3.89 4.09 22.09
CA ALA A 125 2.91 3.72 21.08
C ALA A 125 2.82 4.76 19.94
N ALA A 126 2.92 6.05 20.26
CA ALA A 126 2.96 7.11 19.27
C ALA A 126 4.23 7.01 18.38
N ILE A 127 5.39 6.74 18.97
CA ILE A 127 6.64 6.54 18.23
C ILE A 127 6.54 5.30 17.32
N ALA A 128 6.11 4.16 17.87
CA ALA A 128 5.98 2.92 17.14
C ALA A 128 5.02 3.08 15.95
N ASN A 129 3.84 3.66 16.18
CA ASN A 129 2.88 3.93 15.12
C ASN A 129 3.38 4.97 14.12
N GLY A 130 4.13 5.99 14.55
CA GLY A 130 4.72 6.98 13.65
C GLY A 130 5.73 6.37 12.68
N VAL A 131 6.62 5.51 13.19
CA VAL A 131 7.61 4.81 12.37
C VAL A 131 6.93 3.81 11.42
N PHE A 132 5.96 3.03 11.90
CA PHE A 132 5.17 2.13 11.07
C PHE A 132 4.40 2.88 9.98
N GLN A 133 3.74 3.98 10.33
CA GLN A 133 2.95 4.75 9.38
C GLN A 133 3.80 5.29 8.24
N ALA A 134 5.06 5.61 8.53
CA ALA A 134 5.93 6.22 7.56
C ALA A 134 6.73 5.23 6.70
N LEU A 135 7.28 4.19 7.32
CA LEU A 135 8.04 3.17 6.61
C LEU A 135 7.10 2.19 5.91
N LEU A 136 5.99 1.84 6.56
CA LEU A 136 5.07 0.78 6.15
C LEU A 136 3.68 1.28 5.71
N GLY A 137 3.40 2.57 5.83
CA GLY A 137 2.15 3.17 5.33
C GLY A 137 0.90 2.80 6.14
N ARG A 138 1.07 2.16 7.31
CA ARG A 138 0.01 1.71 8.22
C ARG A 138 0.45 1.86 9.66
N GLN A 139 -0.47 1.84 10.61
CA GLN A 139 -0.12 1.73 12.04
C GLN A 139 0.33 0.32 12.40
N ALA A 140 1.04 0.17 13.52
CA ALA A 140 1.47 -1.13 14.04
C ALA A 140 0.26 -1.99 14.45
N GLY A 141 -0.81 -1.35 14.93
CA GLY A 141 -1.99 -2.01 15.49
C GLY A 141 -1.72 -2.56 16.89
N ASP A 142 -2.78 -2.95 17.60
CA ASP A 142 -2.69 -3.33 19.02
C ASP A 142 -1.76 -4.52 19.26
N ASP A 143 -1.83 -5.53 18.39
CA ASP A 143 -0.94 -6.70 18.46
C ASP A 143 0.52 -6.34 18.20
N GLY A 144 0.78 -5.48 17.21
CA GLY A 144 2.12 -5.01 16.90
C GLY A 144 2.71 -4.21 18.06
N LEU A 145 1.92 -3.29 18.61
CA LEU A 145 2.30 -2.49 19.79
C LEU A 145 2.62 -3.39 20.99
N ARG A 146 1.81 -4.42 21.26
CA ARG A 146 2.06 -5.37 22.34
C ARG A 146 3.41 -6.09 22.17
N ILE A 147 3.68 -6.61 20.97
CA ILE A 147 4.93 -7.33 20.66
C ILE A 147 6.16 -6.41 20.83
N PHE A 148 6.09 -5.19 20.29
CA PHE A 148 7.21 -4.24 20.43
C PHE A 148 7.38 -3.74 21.85
N ARG A 149 6.28 -3.59 22.59
CA ARG A 149 6.34 -3.23 23.99
C ARG A 149 7.02 -4.31 24.83
N GLU A 150 6.66 -5.57 24.63
CA GLU A 150 7.28 -6.70 25.33
C GLU A 150 8.79 -6.83 25.04
N SER A 151 9.23 -6.45 23.83
CA SER A 151 10.62 -6.65 23.38
C SER A 151 11.53 -5.44 23.51
N MET A 152 11.01 -4.22 23.41
CA MET A 152 11.81 -3.00 23.18
C MET A 152 11.47 -1.87 24.16
N PHE A 153 10.51 -2.04 25.07
CA PHE A 153 10.12 -0.97 25.99
C PHE A 153 11.21 -0.66 27.01
N GLN A 154 11.96 -1.67 27.49
CA GLN A 154 13.09 -1.43 28.39
C GLN A 154 14.19 -0.63 27.71
N ASP A 155 14.55 -0.98 26.46
CA ASP A 155 15.50 -0.20 25.66
C ASP A 155 15.05 1.25 25.46
N TYR A 156 13.73 1.50 25.32
CA TYR A 156 13.18 2.85 25.25
C TYR A 156 13.37 3.64 26.55
N LEU A 157 13.23 3.01 27.71
CA LEU A 157 13.39 3.67 29.00
C LEU A 157 14.86 3.95 29.34
N GLU A 158 15.76 3.05 28.94
CA GLU A 158 17.17 3.10 29.35
C GLU A 158 18.07 3.91 28.39
N THR A 159 17.56 4.27 27.22
CA THR A 159 18.38 4.98 26.21
C THR A 159 17.81 6.32 25.81
N ASP A 160 18.70 7.18 25.30
CA ASP A 160 18.29 8.44 24.71
C ASP A 160 17.27 8.20 23.57
N LEU A 161 16.25 9.07 23.52
CA LEU A 161 15.12 8.94 22.61
C LEU A 161 15.56 8.89 21.14
N ALA A 162 16.57 9.68 20.74
CA ALA A 162 17.05 9.66 19.37
C ALA A 162 17.78 8.35 19.05
N ALA A 163 18.58 7.84 20.00
CA ALA A 163 19.23 6.54 19.86
C ALA A 163 18.21 5.39 19.77
N PHE A 164 17.15 5.43 20.57
CA PHE A 164 16.05 4.47 20.49
C PHE A 164 15.35 4.52 19.13
N ILE A 165 14.96 5.71 18.65
CA ILE A 165 14.28 5.88 17.36
C ILE A 165 15.15 5.35 16.21
N CYS A 166 16.45 5.65 16.21
CA CYS A 166 17.39 5.12 15.22
C CYS A 166 17.38 3.58 15.19
N ARG A 167 17.52 2.93 16.36
CA ARG A 167 17.49 1.47 16.44
C ARG A 167 16.14 0.90 16.02
N PHE A 168 15.03 1.52 16.44
CA PHE A 168 13.68 1.09 16.09
C PHE A 168 13.45 1.17 14.57
N VAL A 169 13.84 2.27 13.93
CA VAL A 169 13.78 2.42 12.47
C VAL A 169 14.65 1.37 11.78
N MET A 170 15.88 1.15 12.24
CA MET A 170 16.79 0.15 11.66
C MET A 170 16.23 -1.27 11.74
N MET A 171 15.58 -1.61 12.86
CA MET A 171 14.89 -2.89 13.01
C MET A 171 13.74 -3.03 12.00
N VAL A 172 12.90 -2.00 11.84
CA VAL A 172 11.79 -2.03 10.86
C VAL A 172 12.33 -2.10 9.43
N VAL A 173 13.36 -1.32 9.08
CA VAL A 173 14.03 -1.37 7.77
C VAL A 173 14.67 -2.75 7.52
N GLY A 174 15.23 -3.38 8.56
CA GLY A 174 15.79 -4.73 8.46
C GLY A 174 14.75 -5.82 8.25
N SER A 175 13.47 -5.56 8.55
CA SER A 175 12.39 -6.54 8.56
C SER A 175 12.04 -7.07 7.15
N PRO A 176 11.54 -8.32 7.05
CA PRO A 176 11.00 -8.85 5.80
C PRO A 176 9.84 -8.01 5.24
N GLU A 177 8.99 -7.46 6.12
CA GLU A 177 7.84 -6.65 5.72
C GLU A 177 8.27 -5.37 4.99
N TRP A 178 9.28 -4.65 5.52
CA TRP A 178 9.79 -3.46 4.85
C TRP A 178 10.42 -3.79 3.51
N ARG A 179 11.21 -4.88 3.40
CA ARG A 179 11.79 -5.31 2.12
C ARG A 179 10.71 -5.65 1.09
N GLN A 180 9.67 -6.39 1.50
CA GLN A 180 8.54 -6.71 0.64
C GLN A 180 7.84 -5.43 0.14
N ARG A 181 7.63 -4.45 1.02
CA ARG A 181 7.06 -3.15 0.64
C ARG A 181 7.96 -2.36 -0.30
N LEU A 182 9.27 -2.30 -0.04
CA LEU A 182 10.21 -1.61 -0.91
C LEU A 182 10.21 -2.21 -2.31
N LEU A 183 10.26 -3.55 -2.41
CA LEU A 183 10.15 -4.26 -3.67
C LEU A 183 8.82 -3.97 -4.36
N ALA A 184 7.70 -3.95 -3.62
CA ALA A 184 6.40 -3.61 -4.17
C ALA A 184 6.32 -2.18 -4.72
N GLU A 185 6.94 -1.20 -4.06
CA GLU A 185 7.01 0.19 -4.55
C GLU A 185 7.93 0.32 -5.78
N GLN A 186 9.07 -0.37 -5.79
CA GLN A 186 9.94 -0.41 -6.98
C GLN A 186 9.22 -1.04 -8.17
N GLN A 187 8.56 -2.17 -7.96
CA GLN A 187 7.74 -2.81 -8.98
C GLN A 187 6.60 -1.89 -9.42
N ARG A 188 6.00 -1.11 -8.53
CA ARG A 188 4.97 -0.12 -8.89
C ARG A 188 5.52 0.95 -9.81
N ALA A 189 6.70 1.50 -9.53
CA ALA A 189 7.34 2.48 -10.41
C ALA A 189 7.56 1.91 -11.81
N ILE A 190 8.11 0.69 -11.90
CA ILE A 190 8.29 -0.04 -13.16
C ILE A 190 6.94 -0.24 -13.86
N ARG A 191 5.94 -0.78 -13.16
CA ARG A 191 4.57 -1.01 -13.66
C ARG A 191 3.96 0.24 -14.29
N LEU A 192 4.15 1.42 -13.68
CA LEU A 192 3.64 2.69 -14.19
C LEU A 192 4.29 3.10 -15.51
N GLU A 193 5.57 2.79 -15.75
CA GLU A 193 6.25 3.10 -17.02
C GLU A 193 5.67 2.33 -18.21
N PHE A 194 5.09 1.15 -17.96
CA PHE A 194 4.47 0.31 -18.97
C PHE A 194 3.02 0.68 -19.30
N LEU A 195 2.41 1.58 -18.51
CA LEU A 195 1.08 2.08 -18.82
C LEU A 195 1.12 3.04 -20.03
N PRO A 196 0.04 3.10 -20.83
CA PRO A 196 -0.07 4.09 -21.89
C PRO A 196 0.11 5.52 -21.34
N LYS A 197 1.12 6.25 -21.82
CA LYS A 197 1.47 7.60 -21.33
C LYS A 197 0.41 8.69 -21.59
N ARG A 198 -0.68 8.40 -22.30
CA ARG A 198 -1.72 9.37 -22.67
C ARG A 198 -3.08 8.97 -22.09
N GLY A 199 -3.72 9.89 -21.37
CA GLY A 199 -5.16 9.87 -21.06
C GLY A 199 -5.62 8.89 -19.98
N VAL A 200 -4.81 7.89 -19.62
CA VAL A 200 -5.17 6.86 -18.62
C VAL A 200 -5.50 7.50 -17.27
N GLU A 201 -4.68 8.42 -16.77
CA GLU A 201 -4.91 9.04 -15.46
C GLU A 201 -6.20 9.88 -15.36
N MET A 202 -6.72 10.34 -16.50
CA MET A 202 -7.94 11.15 -16.57
C MET A 202 -9.22 10.32 -16.61
N ILE A 203 -9.12 9.02 -16.86
CA ILE A 203 -10.26 8.11 -16.94
C ILE A 203 -10.40 7.35 -15.61
N SER A 204 -11.63 7.24 -15.09
CA SER A 204 -11.86 6.44 -13.88
C SER A 204 -11.83 4.96 -14.20
N HIS A 205 -11.12 4.15 -13.40
CA HIS A 205 -11.07 2.70 -13.54
C HIS A 205 -11.85 2.05 -12.42
N LEU A 206 -12.81 1.22 -12.79
CA LEU A 206 -13.74 0.58 -11.87
C LEU A 206 -13.67 -0.93 -12.06
N SER A 207 -13.52 -1.66 -10.95
CA SER A 207 -13.61 -3.11 -10.95
C SER A 207 -15.08 -3.53 -10.90
N LEU A 208 -15.49 -4.43 -11.80
CA LEU A 208 -16.78 -5.14 -11.76
C LEU A 208 -16.63 -6.54 -11.15
N GLY A 209 -15.67 -6.66 -10.21
CA GLY A 209 -15.26 -7.85 -9.47
C GLY A 209 -16.05 -9.14 -9.71
N ALA A 210 -15.36 -10.15 -10.23
CA ALA A 210 -15.73 -11.56 -10.07
C ALA A 210 -14.81 -12.26 -9.05
N SER A 211 -13.64 -11.67 -8.83
CA SER A 211 -12.65 -11.98 -7.80
C SER A 211 -12.00 -10.67 -7.34
N GLY A 212 -11.41 -10.67 -6.14
CA GLY A 212 -10.65 -9.53 -5.62
C GLY A 212 -9.43 -9.16 -6.48
N TYR A 213 -9.06 -9.99 -7.46
CA TYR A 213 -7.93 -9.78 -8.37
C TYR A 213 -8.00 -8.47 -9.15
N THR A 214 -9.14 -8.17 -9.79
CA THR A 214 -9.24 -6.96 -10.63
C THR A 214 -9.03 -5.70 -9.78
N ALA A 215 -9.61 -5.66 -8.59
CA ALA A 215 -9.43 -4.59 -7.63
C ALA A 215 -7.99 -4.49 -7.11
N GLY A 216 -7.34 -5.64 -6.87
CA GLY A 216 -5.94 -5.75 -6.48
C GLY A 216 -4.99 -5.22 -7.56
N MET A 217 -5.21 -5.63 -8.81
CA MET A 217 -4.46 -5.18 -9.97
C MET A 217 -4.58 -3.66 -10.15
N LEU A 218 -5.80 -3.12 -10.18
CA LEU A 218 -6.00 -1.66 -10.28
C LEU A 218 -5.34 -0.90 -9.11
N ARG A 219 -5.31 -1.47 -7.90
CA ARG A 219 -4.63 -0.89 -6.73
C ARG A 219 -3.11 -0.88 -6.91
N ARG A 220 -2.50 -1.99 -7.35
CA ARG A 220 -1.04 -2.11 -7.55
C ARG A 220 -0.51 -1.13 -8.61
N PHE A 221 -1.33 -0.80 -9.61
CA PHE A 221 -1.01 0.22 -10.61
C PHE A 221 -1.45 1.64 -10.22
N GLY A 222 -1.99 1.86 -9.01
CA GLY A 222 -2.44 3.18 -8.57
C GLY A 222 -3.65 3.73 -9.32
N LEU A 223 -4.38 2.90 -10.07
CA LEU A 223 -5.56 3.29 -10.85
C LEU A 223 -6.86 3.22 -10.05
N ARG A 224 -6.88 2.48 -8.93
CA ARG A 224 -8.04 2.35 -8.05
C ARG A 224 -8.14 3.55 -7.10
N ARG A 225 -9.19 4.35 -7.24
CA ARG A 225 -9.47 5.51 -6.36
C ARG A 225 -10.20 5.17 -5.07
N TRP A 226 -11.07 4.16 -5.11
CA TRP A 226 -11.90 3.74 -3.98
C TRP A 226 -12.30 2.26 -4.16
N GLY A 227 -12.77 1.63 -3.08
CA GLY A 227 -13.30 0.27 -3.12
C GLY A 227 -14.75 0.23 -3.58
N GLY A 228 -15.02 -0.57 -4.61
CA GLY A 228 -16.34 -0.83 -5.15
C GLY A 228 -17.06 -1.99 -4.46
N PRO A 229 -18.37 -2.17 -4.72
CA PRO A 229 -19.18 -3.18 -4.07
C PRO A 229 -18.75 -4.61 -4.42
N PHE A 230 -18.17 -4.80 -5.61
CA PHE A 230 -17.79 -6.11 -6.13
C PHE A 230 -16.35 -6.51 -5.80
N ASP A 231 -15.54 -5.62 -5.24
CA ASP A 231 -14.13 -5.89 -4.91
C ASP A 231 -13.95 -6.95 -3.81
N TRP A 232 -15.05 -7.25 -3.11
CA TRP A 232 -15.12 -8.15 -1.96
C TRP A 232 -15.87 -9.44 -2.29
N LEU A 233 -16.29 -9.60 -3.55
CA LEU A 233 -17.07 -10.74 -4.01
C LEU A 233 -16.20 -11.76 -4.75
N SER A 234 -16.55 -13.03 -4.54
CA SER A 234 -16.18 -14.16 -5.37
C SER A 234 -17.47 -14.62 -6.06
N ALA A 235 -17.76 -14.04 -7.22
CA ALA A 235 -19.07 -14.14 -7.87
C ALA A 235 -18.93 -14.30 -9.38
N SER A 236 -19.85 -15.02 -10.01
CA SER A 236 -19.91 -15.11 -11.46
C SER A 236 -20.42 -13.80 -12.08
N PRO A 237 -20.15 -13.54 -13.38
CA PRO A 237 -20.76 -12.43 -14.09
C PRO A 237 -22.29 -12.41 -13.98
N ALA A 238 -22.94 -13.58 -13.91
CA ALA A 238 -24.39 -13.70 -13.74
C ALA A 238 -24.88 -13.09 -12.42
N VAL A 239 -24.21 -13.37 -11.29
CA VAL A 239 -24.53 -12.77 -10.00
C VAL A 239 -24.35 -11.25 -10.04
N ILE A 240 -23.25 -10.77 -10.64
CA ILE A 240 -22.97 -9.34 -10.76
C ILE A 240 -24.07 -8.64 -11.57
N ARG A 241 -24.51 -9.23 -12.68
CA ARG A 241 -25.64 -8.71 -13.45
C ARG A 241 -26.91 -8.63 -12.62
N GLU A 242 -27.23 -9.67 -11.86
CA GLU A 242 -28.44 -9.69 -11.03
C GLU A 242 -28.42 -8.59 -9.96
N ILE A 243 -27.27 -8.40 -9.29
CA ILE A 243 -27.07 -7.31 -8.31
C ILE A 243 -27.20 -5.93 -8.96
N ILE A 244 -26.77 -5.74 -10.21
CA ILE A 244 -26.90 -4.46 -10.89
C ILE A 244 -28.35 -4.25 -11.37
N ALA A 245 -28.98 -5.30 -11.89
CA ALA A 245 -30.33 -5.25 -12.46
C ALA A 245 -31.40 -4.94 -11.42
N ASP A 246 -31.23 -5.38 -10.17
CA ASP A 246 -32.12 -5.03 -9.06
C ASP A 246 -31.70 -3.75 -8.30
N ASP A 247 -30.78 -2.98 -8.88
CA ASP A 247 -30.15 -1.81 -8.26
C ASP A 247 -29.69 -2.10 -6.82
N PHE A 248 -28.98 -3.21 -6.60
CA PHE A 248 -28.41 -3.62 -5.32
C PHE A 248 -29.43 -3.82 -4.19
N ALA A 249 -30.74 -3.85 -4.50
CA ALA A 249 -31.78 -3.89 -3.48
C ALA A 249 -31.68 -5.16 -2.63
N SER A 250 -31.61 -6.33 -3.27
CA SER A 250 -31.46 -7.61 -2.54
C SER A 250 -30.09 -7.68 -1.87
N PHE A 251 -29.04 -7.21 -2.56
CA PHE A 251 -27.68 -7.27 -2.06
C PHE A 251 -27.47 -6.47 -0.76
N LEU A 252 -28.17 -5.35 -0.60
CA LEU A 252 -28.10 -4.51 0.60
C LEU A 252 -29.18 -4.84 1.64
N ASP A 253 -30.08 -5.78 1.38
CA ASP A 253 -31.11 -6.19 2.33
C ASP A 253 -30.48 -6.93 3.52
N PRO A 254 -30.56 -6.40 4.76
CA PRO A 254 -30.01 -7.06 5.93
C PRO A 254 -30.61 -8.44 6.20
N ALA A 255 -31.87 -8.68 5.81
CA ALA A 255 -32.53 -9.96 6.01
C ALA A 255 -31.96 -11.08 5.11
N SER A 256 -31.27 -10.70 4.04
CA SER A 256 -30.64 -11.63 3.10
C SER A 256 -29.26 -12.11 3.55
N TRP A 257 -28.69 -11.54 4.61
CA TRP A 257 -27.36 -11.88 5.14
C TRP A 257 -27.42 -12.70 6.43
N GLN A 258 -26.62 -13.77 6.50
CA GLN A 258 -26.51 -14.63 7.68
C GLN A 258 -25.05 -14.88 8.06
N PRO A 259 -24.71 -14.94 9.36
CA PRO A 259 -23.34 -15.19 9.78
C PRO A 259 -22.94 -16.64 9.47
N ILE A 260 -21.67 -16.84 9.13
CA ILE A 260 -21.08 -18.18 9.00
C ILE A 260 -20.31 -18.49 10.28
N ILE A 261 -20.66 -19.60 10.93
CA ILE A 261 -19.94 -20.08 12.11
C ILE A 261 -18.50 -20.42 11.75
N ALA A 262 -17.55 -20.17 12.64
CA ALA A 262 -16.12 -20.28 12.34
C ALA A 262 -15.70 -21.66 11.81
N ALA A 263 -16.35 -22.74 12.26
CA ALA A 263 -16.08 -24.11 11.82
C ALA A 263 -16.46 -24.37 10.35
N ASP A 264 -17.43 -23.62 9.81
CA ASP A 264 -17.95 -23.80 8.45
C ASP A 264 -17.31 -22.83 7.44
N ARG A 265 -16.36 -22.00 7.89
CA ARG A 265 -15.69 -21.03 7.01
C ARG A 265 -14.62 -21.73 6.19
N PRO A 266 -14.59 -21.54 4.86
CA PRO A 266 -13.50 -22.06 4.01
C PRO A 266 -12.11 -21.56 4.45
N ASP A 267 -12.03 -20.33 4.95
CA ASP A 267 -10.86 -19.77 5.63
C ASP A 267 -11.38 -18.99 6.84
N GLY A 268 -10.89 -19.31 8.05
CA GLY A 268 -11.38 -18.73 9.31
C GLY A 268 -11.29 -17.20 9.40
N ARG A 269 -10.44 -16.56 8.57
CA ARG A 269 -10.28 -15.09 8.50
C ARG A 269 -11.23 -14.43 7.50
N PHE A 270 -11.75 -15.18 6.54
CA PHE A 270 -12.61 -14.71 5.46
C PHE A 270 -14.01 -15.30 5.59
N PHE A 271 -14.93 -14.91 4.69
CA PHE A 271 -16.27 -15.50 4.58
C PHE A 271 -17.07 -15.43 5.90
N GLN A 272 -17.13 -14.25 6.50
CA GLN A 272 -17.79 -14.06 7.80
C GLN A 272 -19.31 -14.19 7.72
N CYS A 273 -19.89 -13.91 6.56
CA CYS A 273 -21.33 -14.00 6.32
C CYS A 273 -21.62 -14.57 4.91
N ARG A 274 -22.83 -15.07 4.73
CA ARG A 274 -23.38 -15.61 3.48
C ARG A 274 -24.62 -14.85 3.05
N HIS A 275 -24.87 -14.80 1.75
CA HIS A 275 -26.08 -14.22 1.19
C HIS A 275 -27.06 -15.33 0.77
N THR A 276 -28.12 -15.56 1.53
CA THR A 276 -29.02 -16.72 1.33
C THR A 276 -29.68 -16.75 -0.05
N GLY A 277 -30.08 -15.58 -0.57
CA GLY A 277 -30.70 -15.45 -1.90
C GLY A 277 -29.79 -15.86 -3.06
N TYR A 278 -28.63 -15.20 -3.22
CA TYR A 278 -27.72 -15.48 -4.32
C TYR A 278 -27.04 -16.85 -4.22
N GLU A 279 -26.61 -17.29 -3.02
CA GLU A 279 -25.96 -18.59 -2.85
C GLU A 279 -26.90 -19.74 -3.22
N GLY A 280 -28.19 -19.63 -2.84
CA GLY A 280 -29.20 -20.62 -3.21
C GLY A 280 -29.51 -20.63 -4.71
N ARG A 281 -29.62 -19.46 -5.35
CA ARG A 281 -29.95 -19.37 -6.79
C ARG A 281 -28.81 -19.78 -7.71
N HIS A 282 -27.57 -19.44 -7.34
CA HIS A 282 -26.39 -19.66 -8.20
C HIS A 282 -25.54 -20.86 -7.78
N GLN A 283 -25.89 -21.54 -6.68
CA GLN A 283 -25.13 -22.67 -6.15
C GLN A 283 -23.66 -22.34 -5.87
N LEU A 284 -23.40 -21.07 -5.51
CA LEU A 284 -22.07 -20.56 -5.19
C LEU A 284 -21.97 -20.40 -3.68
N PRO A 285 -21.10 -21.13 -2.98
CA PRO A 285 -20.92 -20.93 -1.55
C PRO A 285 -20.12 -19.64 -1.28
N CYS A 286 -20.53 -18.91 -0.24
CA CYS A 286 -19.75 -17.84 0.39
C CYS A 286 -19.29 -16.74 -0.59
N ILE A 287 -20.22 -16.08 -1.27
CA ILE A 287 -19.90 -15.08 -2.31
C ILE A 287 -19.13 -13.86 -1.77
N LEU A 288 -19.17 -13.57 -0.46
CA LEU A 288 -18.52 -12.41 0.16
C LEU A 288 -17.36 -12.86 1.04
N HIS A 289 -16.13 -12.51 0.69
CA HIS A 289 -14.95 -13.01 1.41
C HIS A 289 -14.41 -12.08 2.50
N ALA A 290 -14.57 -10.75 2.41
CA ALA A 290 -13.84 -9.81 3.29
C ALA A 290 -14.68 -8.98 4.26
N ALA A 291 -15.96 -8.73 3.97
CA ALA A 291 -16.84 -7.89 4.81
C ALA A 291 -17.87 -8.75 5.55
N ASP A 292 -18.28 -8.29 6.74
CA ASP A 292 -19.40 -8.89 7.48
C ASP A 292 -20.64 -7.99 7.39
N MET A 293 -21.56 -8.35 6.49
CA MET A 293 -22.82 -7.65 6.24
C MET A 293 -23.89 -7.92 7.31
N THR A 294 -23.62 -8.77 8.30
CA THR A 294 -24.52 -8.94 9.46
C THR A 294 -24.27 -7.86 10.51
N GLN A 295 -23.11 -7.21 10.46
CA GLN A 295 -22.74 -6.14 11.39
C GLN A 295 -23.09 -4.76 10.82
N PRO A 296 -23.52 -3.81 11.67
CA PRO A 296 -23.82 -2.44 11.23
C PRO A 296 -22.65 -1.77 10.49
N GLY A 297 -21.42 -2.04 10.91
CA GLY A 297 -20.20 -1.50 10.28
C GLY A 297 -19.99 -1.98 8.85
N GLY A 298 -20.20 -3.28 8.59
CA GLY A 298 -20.08 -3.84 7.24
C GLY A 298 -21.19 -3.36 6.31
N GLN A 299 -22.43 -3.31 6.80
CA GLN A 299 -23.57 -2.74 6.08
C GLN A 299 -23.32 -1.28 5.66
N ALA A 300 -22.87 -0.46 6.61
CA ALA A 300 -22.56 0.94 6.34
C ALA A 300 -21.40 1.07 5.33
N TYR A 301 -20.37 0.22 5.43
CA TYR A 301 -19.26 0.20 4.48
C TYR A 301 -19.71 -0.16 3.07
N MET A 302 -20.49 -1.22 2.91
CA MET A 302 -20.98 -1.67 1.61
C MET A 302 -21.94 -0.66 0.98
N THR A 303 -22.84 -0.09 1.78
CA THR A 303 -23.74 1.00 1.34
C THR A 303 -22.95 2.18 0.76
N ARG A 304 -21.82 2.58 1.38
CA ARG A 304 -20.94 3.62 0.82
C ARG A 304 -20.30 3.18 -0.50
N CYS A 305 -19.88 1.92 -0.62
CA CYS A 305 -19.30 1.37 -1.85
C CYS A 305 -20.33 1.41 -3.00
N VAL A 306 -21.55 0.93 -2.76
CA VAL A 306 -22.67 0.97 -3.71
C VAL A 306 -23.02 2.41 -4.10
N THR A 307 -23.10 3.33 -3.13
CA THR A 307 -23.41 4.74 -3.39
C THR A 307 -22.37 5.39 -4.31
N ARG A 308 -21.08 5.18 -4.06
CA ARG A 308 -20.01 5.70 -4.92
C ARG A 308 -20.05 5.08 -6.31
N PHE A 309 -20.35 3.78 -6.39
CA PHE A 309 -20.49 3.08 -7.66
C PHE A 309 -21.64 3.64 -8.50
N ARG A 310 -22.83 3.80 -7.91
CA ARG A 310 -23.99 4.48 -8.51
C ARG A 310 -23.63 5.86 -9.05
N GLN A 311 -23.10 6.71 -8.18
CA GLN A 311 -22.70 8.08 -8.54
C GLN A 311 -21.69 8.08 -9.69
N SER A 312 -20.71 7.19 -9.63
CA SER A 312 -19.70 7.05 -10.68
C SER A 312 -20.34 6.65 -12.01
N LEU A 313 -21.19 5.62 -12.06
CA LEU A 313 -21.84 5.16 -13.29
C LEU A 313 -22.83 6.19 -13.87
N GLN A 314 -23.49 6.97 -13.02
CA GLN A 314 -24.40 8.03 -13.45
C GLN A 314 -23.69 9.33 -13.85
N SER A 315 -22.40 9.49 -13.51
CA SER A 315 -21.63 10.68 -13.90
C SER A 315 -21.35 10.72 -15.41
N LEU A 316 -21.10 11.91 -15.94
CA LEU A 316 -20.69 12.12 -17.33
C LEU A 316 -19.20 11.83 -17.58
N ALA A 317 -18.42 11.64 -16.51
CA ALA A 317 -17.00 11.34 -16.61
C ALA A 317 -16.79 9.98 -17.30
N SER A 318 -15.84 9.96 -18.24
CA SER A 318 -15.41 8.74 -18.91
C SER A 318 -14.79 7.77 -17.92
N LYS A 319 -15.16 6.49 -18.06
CA LYS A 319 -14.67 5.41 -17.20
C LYS A 319 -14.50 4.10 -17.95
N ILE A 320 -13.59 3.27 -17.45
CA ILE A 320 -13.43 1.87 -17.85
C ILE A 320 -13.90 1.00 -16.69
N LEU A 321 -14.89 0.16 -16.97
CA LEU A 321 -15.29 -0.94 -16.13
C LEU A 321 -14.52 -2.17 -16.58
N LEU A 322 -13.70 -2.71 -15.69
CA LEU A 322 -12.87 -3.89 -15.97
C LEU A 322 -13.40 -5.08 -15.16
N GLN A 323 -13.52 -6.22 -15.83
CA GLN A 323 -13.84 -7.49 -15.19
C GLN A 323 -12.91 -8.56 -15.73
N VAL A 324 -12.16 -9.22 -14.86
CA VAL A 324 -11.32 -10.38 -15.20
C VAL A 324 -11.97 -11.62 -14.60
N VAL A 325 -12.27 -12.62 -15.43
CA VAL A 325 -12.97 -13.85 -15.02
C VAL A 325 -12.31 -15.09 -15.62
N PRO A 326 -12.42 -16.27 -14.97
CA PRO A 326 -12.12 -17.54 -15.62
C PRO A 326 -13.01 -17.77 -16.85
N GLU A 327 -12.49 -18.45 -17.87
CA GLU A 327 -13.26 -18.89 -19.02
C GLU A 327 -14.41 -19.81 -18.56
N GLY A 328 -15.64 -19.42 -18.87
CA GLY A 328 -16.83 -20.25 -18.70
C GLY A 328 -17.27 -20.90 -20.01
N ASP A 329 -18.45 -21.52 -20.01
CA ASP A 329 -18.98 -22.24 -21.18
C ASP A 329 -19.27 -21.32 -22.38
N ASP A 330 -19.78 -20.11 -22.13
CA ASP A 330 -20.11 -19.12 -23.16
C ASP A 330 -19.74 -17.69 -22.72
N PRO A 331 -18.44 -17.33 -22.74
CA PRO A 331 -17.99 -16.01 -22.31
C PRO A 331 -18.54 -14.89 -23.20
N ALA A 332 -18.85 -15.17 -24.46
CA ALA A 332 -19.41 -14.19 -25.39
C ALA A 332 -20.84 -13.79 -25.01
N ARG A 333 -21.68 -14.76 -24.62
CA ARG A 333 -23.03 -14.49 -24.10
C ARG A 333 -22.96 -13.76 -22.76
N GLU A 334 -22.13 -14.22 -21.84
CA GLU A 334 -21.96 -13.58 -20.52
C GLU A 334 -21.49 -12.12 -20.66
N PHE A 335 -20.55 -11.87 -21.56
CA PHE A 335 -20.08 -10.53 -21.89
C PHE A 335 -21.20 -9.63 -22.43
N ARG A 336 -21.94 -10.08 -23.47
CA ARG A 336 -23.05 -9.29 -24.06
C ARG A 336 -24.12 -8.99 -23.04
N ALA A 337 -24.57 -10.00 -22.30
CA ALA A 337 -25.59 -9.83 -21.28
C ALA A 337 -25.15 -8.84 -20.19
N THR A 338 -23.87 -8.83 -19.82
CA THR A 338 -23.35 -7.91 -18.81
C THR A 338 -23.24 -6.50 -19.36
N ALA A 339 -22.79 -6.35 -20.59
CA ALA A 339 -22.75 -5.07 -21.28
C ALA A 339 -24.16 -4.44 -21.40
N ASP A 340 -25.18 -5.22 -21.78
CA ASP A 340 -26.55 -4.74 -21.93
C ASP A 340 -27.15 -4.24 -20.61
N VAL A 341 -26.95 -4.98 -19.51
CA VAL A 341 -27.39 -4.54 -18.16
C VAL A 341 -26.69 -3.25 -17.76
N LEU A 342 -25.38 -3.13 -18.01
CA LEU A 342 -24.62 -1.92 -17.67
C LEU A 342 -25.06 -0.70 -18.49
N GLU A 343 -25.35 -0.88 -19.79
CA GLU A 343 -25.82 0.22 -20.66
C GLU A 343 -27.22 0.71 -20.25
N GLY A 344 -28.06 -0.17 -19.70
CA GLY A 344 -29.32 0.23 -19.08
C GLY A 344 -29.17 0.98 -17.76
N TYR A 345 -28.01 0.84 -17.08
CA TYR A 345 -27.80 1.35 -15.73
C TYR A 345 -26.96 2.63 -15.65
N GLY A 346 -25.91 2.72 -16.47
CA GLY A 346 -24.92 3.80 -16.41
C GLY A 346 -24.77 4.55 -17.74
N ARG A 347 -23.88 5.54 -17.77
CA ARG A 347 -23.52 6.26 -19.00
C ARG A 347 -22.04 6.63 -19.02
N SER A 348 -21.52 6.98 -20.19
CA SER A 348 -20.14 7.44 -20.39
C SER A 348 -19.09 6.43 -19.87
N PHE A 349 -19.27 5.15 -20.15
CA PHE A 349 -18.29 4.12 -19.79
C PHE A 349 -17.98 3.21 -20.96
N GLN A 350 -16.85 2.52 -20.86
CA GLN A 350 -16.56 1.33 -21.62
C GLN A 350 -16.42 0.15 -20.69
N PHE A 351 -16.94 -1.00 -21.11
CA PHE A 351 -16.82 -2.25 -20.37
C PHE A 351 -15.82 -3.13 -21.10
N VAL A 352 -14.84 -3.61 -20.36
CA VAL A 352 -13.84 -4.55 -20.84
C VAL A 352 -13.90 -5.78 -19.96
N MET A 353 -14.25 -6.90 -20.58
CA MET A 353 -14.19 -8.21 -19.94
C MET A 353 -12.96 -8.93 -20.46
N VAL A 354 -12.19 -9.53 -19.56
CA VAL A 354 -11.08 -10.41 -19.90
C VAL A 354 -11.42 -11.81 -19.41
N SER A 355 -11.53 -12.73 -20.35
CA SER A 355 -11.79 -14.14 -20.09
C SER A 355 -10.47 -14.90 -20.09
N LEU A 356 -10.17 -15.58 -18.98
CA LEU A 356 -8.90 -16.26 -18.75
C LEU A 356 -9.00 -17.74 -19.14
N LEU A 357 -8.26 -18.13 -20.16
CA LEU A 357 -8.20 -19.51 -20.61
C LEU A 357 -7.64 -20.42 -19.51
N PRO A 358 -8.14 -21.67 -19.37
CA PRO A 358 -7.72 -22.59 -18.32
C PRO A 358 -6.28 -23.10 -18.50
N GLU A 359 -5.77 -23.07 -19.73
CA GLU A 359 -4.40 -23.44 -20.05
C GLU A 359 -3.43 -22.34 -19.59
N HIS A 360 -2.39 -22.73 -18.86
CA HIS A 360 -1.33 -21.83 -18.42
C HIS A 360 0.02 -22.33 -18.94
N GLY A 361 0.97 -21.42 -19.15
CA GLY A 361 2.38 -21.78 -19.42
C GLY A 361 2.65 -22.48 -20.76
N ALA A 362 1.74 -22.37 -21.73
CA ALA A 362 1.91 -22.98 -23.05
C ALA A 362 3.00 -22.31 -23.91
N GLY A 363 3.47 -21.12 -23.52
CA GLY A 363 4.46 -20.34 -24.26
C GLY A 363 5.32 -19.45 -23.36
N PRO A 364 6.34 -18.78 -23.92
CA PRO A 364 7.26 -17.93 -23.17
C PRO A 364 6.67 -16.56 -22.80
N PHE A 365 5.50 -16.19 -23.35
CA PHE A 365 4.83 -14.93 -23.10
C PHE A 365 3.33 -15.13 -22.87
N PRO A 366 2.67 -14.24 -22.11
CA PRO A 366 1.21 -14.22 -22.03
C PRO A 366 0.63 -13.85 -23.39
N GLU A 367 -0.48 -14.48 -23.75
CA GLU A 367 -1.22 -14.18 -24.99
C GLU A 367 -2.51 -13.46 -24.64
N ILE A 368 -2.84 -12.41 -25.40
CA ILE A 368 -4.12 -11.72 -25.27
C ILE A 368 -4.63 -11.31 -26.65
N GLU A 369 -5.88 -11.63 -26.94
CA GLU A 369 -6.51 -11.33 -28.22
C GLU A 369 -7.90 -10.69 -28.02
N PRO A 370 -8.30 -9.75 -28.90
CA PRO A 370 -9.69 -9.33 -28.98
C PRO A 370 -10.55 -10.48 -29.48
N ALA A 371 -11.56 -10.87 -28.71
CA ALA A 371 -12.45 -11.97 -29.07
C ALA A 371 -13.80 -11.48 -29.60
N LEU A 372 -14.34 -10.40 -29.03
CA LEU A 372 -15.65 -9.87 -29.44
C LEU A 372 -15.78 -8.38 -29.13
N ALA A 373 -16.49 -7.66 -29.99
CA ALA A 373 -16.96 -6.31 -29.74
C ALA A 373 -18.49 -6.29 -29.62
N HIS A 374 -19.01 -5.51 -28.67
CA HIS A 374 -20.44 -5.23 -28.54
C HIS A 374 -20.60 -3.72 -28.35
N GLY A 375 -20.93 -3.01 -29.43
CA GLY A 375 -20.84 -1.55 -29.47
C GLY A 375 -19.43 -1.06 -29.09
N ARG A 376 -19.35 -0.25 -28.02
CA ARG A 376 -18.07 0.25 -27.47
C ARG A 376 -17.39 -0.73 -26.52
N HIS A 377 -18.06 -1.77 -26.06
CA HIS A 377 -17.49 -2.72 -25.10
C HIS A 377 -16.60 -3.75 -25.80
N ARG A 378 -15.67 -4.34 -25.05
CA ARG A 378 -14.70 -5.30 -25.58
C ARG A 378 -14.60 -6.54 -24.70
N LEU A 379 -14.60 -7.70 -25.33
CA LEU A 379 -14.19 -8.97 -24.73
C LEU A 379 -12.80 -9.30 -25.24
N LEU A 380 -11.88 -9.54 -24.31
CA LEU A 380 -10.55 -10.07 -24.57
C LEU A 380 -10.48 -11.50 -24.04
N ARG A 381 -9.72 -12.35 -24.71
CA ARG A 381 -9.34 -13.68 -24.19
C ARG A 381 -7.86 -13.68 -23.91
N ALA A 382 -7.47 -14.20 -22.76
CA ALA A 382 -6.08 -14.19 -22.32
C ALA A 382 -5.62 -15.58 -21.88
N ARG A 383 -4.43 -15.97 -22.32
CA ARG A 383 -3.68 -17.12 -21.80
C ARG A 383 -2.54 -16.60 -20.94
N LEU A 384 -2.52 -16.98 -19.68
CA LEU A 384 -1.53 -16.52 -18.71
C LEU A 384 -0.34 -17.48 -18.61
N LEU A 385 0.80 -16.98 -18.17
CA LEU A 385 1.97 -17.77 -17.84
C LEU A 385 1.76 -18.55 -16.54
N ALA A 386 1.16 -17.90 -15.55
CA ALA A 386 0.94 -18.46 -14.22
C ALA A 386 -0.51 -18.23 -13.75
N PRO A 387 -1.06 -19.13 -12.91
CA PRO A 387 -2.39 -18.96 -12.37
C PRO A 387 -2.47 -17.75 -11.42
N ILE A 388 -3.64 -17.13 -11.37
CA ILE A 388 -3.94 -16.06 -10.40
C ILE A 388 -4.22 -16.67 -9.02
N ASN A 389 -3.58 -16.14 -7.99
CA ASN A 389 -3.73 -16.58 -6.61
C ASN A 389 -4.44 -15.53 -5.77
N GLY A 390 -5.77 -15.63 -5.68
CA GLY A 390 -6.59 -14.67 -4.93
C GLY A 390 -6.50 -13.26 -5.52
N ILE A 391 -5.85 -12.33 -4.81
CA ILE A 391 -5.65 -10.96 -5.28
C ILE A 391 -4.34 -10.77 -6.04
N ASP A 392 -3.41 -11.73 -5.96
CA ASP A 392 -2.05 -11.59 -6.45
C ASP A 392 -1.85 -12.30 -7.78
N PRO A 393 -1.07 -11.71 -8.70
CA PRO A 393 -0.75 -12.36 -9.96
C PRO A 393 0.25 -13.50 -9.72
N GLY A 394 0.17 -14.55 -10.51
CA GLY A 394 1.20 -15.60 -10.54
C GLY A 394 2.50 -15.11 -11.19
N ASP A 395 2.40 -14.18 -12.16
CA ASP A 395 3.53 -13.57 -12.86
C ASP A 395 3.27 -12.07 -13.12
N MET A 396 4.33 -11.26 -13.09
CA MET A 396 4.23 -9.81 -13.33
C MET A 396 3.88 -9.49 -14.79
N LEU A 397 4.37 -10.28 -15.76
CA LEU A 397 4.10 -10.08 -17.19
C LEU A 397 2.62 -10.28 -17.51
N ASP A 398 1.99 -11.28 -16.89
CA ASP A 398 0.55 -11.54 -17.01
C ASP A 398 -0.24 -10.29 -16.63
N GLU A 399 0.05 -9.73 -15.46
CA GLU A 399 -0.62 -8.55 -14.94
C GLU A 399 -0.43 -7.32 -15.84
N MET A 400 0.80 -7.11 -16.33
CA MET A 400 1.12 -6.00 -17.23
C MET A 400 0.37 -6.09 -18.56
N ILE A 401 0.31 -7.28 -19.16
CA ILE A 401 -0.36 -7.50 -20.44
C ILE A 401 -1.88 -7.36 -20.28
N LEU A 402 -2.46 -7.95 -19.24
CA LEU A 402 -3.89 -7.82 -18.93
C LEU A 402 -4.31 -6.35 -18.82
N LEU A 403 -3.60 -5.56 -18.02
CA LEU A 403 -3.96 -4.17 -17.82
C LEU A 403 -3.71 -3.32 -19.06
N ARG A 404 -2.56 -3.48 -19.73
CA ARG A 404 -2.26 -2.72 -20.95
C ARG A 404 -3.29 -2.99 -22.04
N ALA A 405 -3.64 -4.25 -22.27
CA ALA A 405 -4.63 -4.63 -23.26
C ALA A 405 -6.02 -4.09 -22.88
N ALA A 406 -6.41 -4.18 -21.61
CA ALA A 406 -7.68 -3.64 -21.14
C ALA A 406 -7.79 -2.12 -21.34
N LEU A 407 -6.70 -1.38 -21.09
CA LEU A 407 -6.65 0.07 -21.30
C LEU A 407 -6.55 0.47 -22.78
N ALA A 408 -5.98 -0.39 -23.62
CA ALA A 408 -5.89 -0.16 -25.07
C ALA A 408 -7.16 -0.60 -25.83
N ALA A 409 -7.95 -1.52 -25.27
CA ALA A 409 -9.19 -2.03 -25.87
C ALA A 409 -10.16 -0.95 -26.39
N PRO A 410 -10.33 0.22 -25.73
CA PRO A 410 -11.03 1.37 -26.28
C PRO A 410 -10.60 1.80 -27.69
N SER A 411 -9.30 1.72 -27.99
CA SER A 411 -8.73 2.17 -29.26
C SER A 411 -8.74 1.10 -30.36
N LEU A 412 -9.06 -0.15 -30.05
CA LEU A 412 -9.01 -1.28 -30.99
C LEU A 412 -10.22 -1.39 -31.94
N GLY A 413 -11.08 -0.36 -32.02
CA GLY A 413 -12.23 -0.36 -32.92
C GLY A 413 -12.45 0.95 -33.66
N GLY A 414 -11.35 1.60 -34.05
CA GLY A 414 -11.34 2.68 -35.04
C GLY A 414 -11.17 2.13 -36.45
#